data_AF-A0A8J7E8Q9-F1
#
_entry.id   AF-A0A8J7E8Q9-F1
#
_cell.length_a   1.000
_cell.length_b   1.000
_cell.length_c   1.000
_cell.angle_alpha   90.00
_cell.angle_beta   90.00
_cell.angle_gamma   90.00
#
_symmetry.space_group_name_H-M   'P 1'
#
loop_
_entity.id
_entity.type
_entity.pdbx_description
1 polymer ?
#
loop_
_entity_poly.entity_id
_entity_poly.type
_entity_poly.pdbx_seq_one_letter_code
_entity_poly.pdbx_strand_id
1 'polypeptide(L)'
;MASTSWYWTLILLKASGGYRSQAFPSNQLFFQQQFADLLGCDSLESEVDKRIQRRLMALLTDNSAGLETRLLAEYCLRCYISHQILYACIDLQTKFGQEHGFSRDDVLRIVLNDVDLTRSLLVSVESGYRPFAADIITTFKPQVGSLSAWARMLTRQHNDLNNFLLEHGILQQSNWALLNEKTPDDLQRIFSDTFNLPASEIEQACKLLSGYHAVYRRDRRGRRGKCQPPTETQINEIQRRAALPVSAAAVIEKLVEIADYLRRYQLLSKGVLPSISMDDPAHGSGVEPATSSDDNASDSESDEIIQLLYELVNECLEQAIRTVIDQRYHYLKERASPKAEQYRLALKLYYCEHRTMAEMVPELNLDAQFQVTRLLKVDDFLANIRRQLLRQLKDRFSGLSHRKELFHDYRCADRLQNLDENHLAPLIKKPRANASGNSTSNSFFLQCLCNVIQQL
;
A
#
# COMPACT_ATOMS: atom_id res chain seq x y z
N MET A 1 -25.44 -0.15 9.15
CA MET A 1 -26.60 -0.83 8.51
C MET A 1 -26.90 -0.11 7.19
N ALA A 2 -27.50 -0.78 6.21
CA ALA A 2 -27.84 -0.15 4.92
C ALA A 2 -29.14 0.64 5.04
N SER A 3 -29.21 1.82 4.41
CA SER A 3 -30.44 2.61 4.31
C SER A 3 -31.04 2.43 2.92
N THR A 4 -32.38 2.50 2.81
CA THR A 4 -33.07 2.50 1.52
C THR A 4 -32.55 3.63 0.62
N SER A 5 -32.21 4.78 1.22
CA SER A 5 -31.65 5.95 0.53
C SER A 5 -30.39 5.70 -0.28
N TRP A 6 -29.63 4.65 0.04
CA TRP A 6 -28.41 4.29 -0.69
C TRP A 6 -28.69 3.85 -2.12
N TYR A 7 -29.90 3.43 -2.44
CA TYR A 7 -30.28 3.01 -3.79
C TYR A 7 -30.63 4.19 -4.73
N TRP A 8 -30.71 5.42 -4.23
CA TRP A 8 -30.93 6.59 -5.07
C TRP A 8 -30.01 7.77 -4.74
N THR A 9 -29.06 7.58 -3.83
CA THR A 9 -28.02 8.58 -3.52
C THR A 9 -26.65 8.06 -3.93
N LEU A 10 -25.96 8.81 -4.78
CA LEU A 10 -24.59 8.52 -5.21
C LEU A 10 -23.59 9.31 -4.39
N ILE A 11 -22.52 8.65 -3.94
CA ILE A 11 -21.37 9.32 -3.35
C ILE A 11 -20.46 9.84 -4.46
N LEU A 12 -20.16 11.14 -4.44
CA LEU A 12 -19.29 11.82 -5.40
C LEU A 12 -18.19 12.58 -4.67
N LEU A 13 -17.01 12.66 -5.29
CA LEU A 13 -15.90 13.48 -4.79
C LEU A 13 -16.19 14.97 -4.99
N LYS A 14 -15.83 15.80 -4.01
CA LYS A 14 -15.85 17.25 -4.13
C LYS A 14 -14.51 17.75 -4.68
N ALA A 15 -14.55 18.78 -5.52
CA ALA A 15 -13.34 19.44 -6.02
C ALA A 15 -12.47 20.04 -4.90
N SER A 16 -13.09 20.44 -3.79
CA SER A 16 -12.43 21.00 -2.60
C SER A 16 -11.88 19.96 -1.62
N GLY A 17 -11.99 18.66 -1.92
CA GLY A 17 -11.75 17.58 -0.96
C GLY A 17 -13.04 17.13 -0.23
N GLY A 18 -13.02 15.88 0.23
CA GLY A 18 -14.18 15.16 0.77
C GLY A 18 -15.13 14.60 -0.28
N TYR A 19 -16.29 14.13 0.19
CA TYR A 19 -17.38 13.63 -0.65
C TYR A 19 -18.69 14.38 -0.42
N ARG A 20 -19.62 14.27 -1.37
CA ARG A 20 -21.02 14.69 -1.27
C ARG A 20 -21.93 13.54 -1.70
N SER A 21 -23.12 13.50 -1.13
CA SER A 21 -24.18 12.61 -1.58
C SER A 21 -25.09 13.37 -2.54
N GLN A 22 -25.31 12.84 -3.74
CA GLN A 22 -26.23 13.41 -4.73
C GLN A 22 -27.42 12.46 -4.92
N ALA A 23 -28.63 12.94 -4.65
CA ALA A 23 -29.85 12.18 -4.89
C ALA A 23 -30.27 12.23 -6.36
N PHE A 24 -30.75 11.11 -6.88
CA PHE A 24 -31.29 10.96 -8.23
C PHE A 24 -32.80 10.70 -8.15
N PRO A 25 -33.64 11.71 -8.45
CA PRO A 25 -35.09 11.59 -8.32
C PRO A 25 -35.69 10.46 -9.17
N SER A 26 -35.17 10.24 -10.38
CA SER A 26 -35.63 9.15 -11.26
C SER A 26 -35.40 7.78 -10.63
N ASN A 27 -34.25 7.57 -9.99
CA ASN A 27 -33.94 6.34 -9.28
C ASN A 27 -34.80 6.19 -8.02
N GLN A 28 -35.07 7.28 -7.33
CA GLN A 28 -35.94 7.28 -6.16
C GLN A 28 -37.34 6.84 -6.57
N LEU A 29 -37.97 7.49 -7.55
CA LEU A 29 -39.30 7.12 -8.05
C LEU A 29 -39.35 5.66 -8.52
N PHE A 30 -38.35 5.22 -9.27
CA PHE A 30 -38.23 3.84 -9.71
C PHE A 30 -38.14 2.85 -8.54
N PHE A 31 -37.29 3.14 -7.55
CA PHE A 31 -37.14 2.30 -6.37
C PHE A 31 -38.45 2.21 -5.58
N GLN A 32 -39.15 3.33 -5.41
CA GLN A 32 -40.44 3.39 -4.73
C GLN A 32 -41.53 2.58 -5.46
N GLN A 33 -41.53 2.58 -6.80
CA GLN A 33 -42.44 1.76 -7.60
C GLN A 33 -42.15 0.26 -7.47
N GLN A 34 -40.87 -0.13 -7.44
CA GLN A 34 -40.47 -1.54 -7.34
C GLN A 34 -40.57 -2.11 -5.91
N PHE A 35 -40.49 -1.24 -4.89
CA PHE A 35 -40.39 -1.62 -3.48
C PHE A 35 -41.25 -0.71 -2.58
N ALA A 36 -42.54 -0.56 -2.93
CA ALA A 36 -43.48 0.28 -2.17
C ALA A 36 -43.56 -0.11 -0.68
N ASP A 37 -43.42 -1.39 -0.36
CA ASP A 37 -43.51 -1.92 1.01
C ASP A 37 -42.33 -1.52 1.92
N LEU A 38 -41.27 -0.92 1.35
CA LEU A 38 -40.03 -0.58 2.07
C LEU A 38 -39.84 0.94 2.25
N LEU A 39 -40.87 1.73 1.91
CA LEU A 39 -40.88 3.18 2.06
C LEU A 39 -40.80 3.58 3.55
N GLY A 40 -39.78 4.37 3.91
CA GLY A 40 -39.61 4.92 5.27
C GLY A 40 -38.81 4.05 6.25
N CYS A 41 -38.28 2.90 5.84
CA CYS A 41 -37.31 2.17 6.64
C CYS A 41 -35.92 2.82 6.52
N ASP A 42 -35.47 3.49 7.59
CA ASP A 42 -34.13 4.08 7.68
C ASP A 42 -33.03 3.02 7.79
N SER A 43 -33.37 1.83 8.28
CA SER A 43 -32.47 0.68 8.40
C SER A 43 -33.07 -0.55 7.73
N LEU A 44 -32.30 -1.18 6.84
CA LEU A 44 -32.64 -2.43 6.18
C LEU A 44 -31.98 -3.60 6.90
N GLU A 45 -32.78 -4.61 7.23
CA GLU A 45 -32.29 -5.92 7.63
C GLU A 45 -31.54 -6.59 6.48
N SER A 46 -30.57 -7.46 6.82
CA SER A 46 -29.68 -8.09 5.84
C SER A 46 -30.44 -8.90 4.76
N GLU A 47 -31.53 -9.57 5.11
CA GLU A 47 -32.31 -10.37 4.15
C GLU A 47 -33.16 -9.51 3.21
N VAL A 48 -33.67 -8.37 3.70
CA VAL A 48 -34.41 -7.41 2.87
C VAL A 48 -33.46 -6.76 1.85
N ASP A 49 -32.27 -6.38 2.30
CA ASP A 49 -31.22 -5.80 1.44
C ASP A 49 -30.78 -6.77 0.34
N LYS A 50 -30.58 -8.06 0.67
CA LYS A 50 -30.30 -9.11 -0.32
C LYS A 50 -31.45 -9.28 -1.32
N ARG A 51 -32.70 -9.21 -0.86
CA ARG A 51 -33.88 -9.34 -1.75
C ARG A 51 -33.93 -8.19 -2.76
N ILE A 52 -33.68 -6.95 -2.33
CA ILE A 52 -33.59 -5.78 -3.21
C ILE A 52 -32.51 -5.99 -4.27
N GLN A 53 -31.30 -6.37 -3.85
CA GLN A 53 -30.16 -6.59 -4.75
C GLN A 53 -30.45 -7.67 -5.80
N ARG A 54 -31.05 -8.80 -5.39
CA ARG A 54 -31.44 -9.87 -6.31
C ARG A 54 -32.46 -9.38 -7.35
N ARG A 55 -33.47 -8.61 -6.91
CA ARG A 55 -34.51 -8.08 -7.81
C ARG A 55 -33.94 -7.08 -8.80
N LEU A 56 -33.11 -6.13 -8.36
CA LEU A 56 -32.46 -5.15 -9.23
C LEU A 56 -31.52 -5.84 -10.25
N MET A 57 -30.75 -6.85 -9.82
CA MET A 57 -29.92 -7.65 -10.74
C MET A 57 -30.74 -8.44 -11.76
N ALA A 58 -31.89 -8.98 -11.36
CA ALA A 58 -32.81 -9.66 -12.28
C ALA A 58 -33.34 -8.68 -13.33
N LEU A 59 -33.78 -7.48 -12.92
CA LEU A 59 -34.25 -6.44 -13.85
C LEU A 59 -33.15 -5.96 -14.80
N LEU A 60 -31.90 -5.88 -14.36
CA LEU A 60 -30.77 -5.48 -15.19
C LEU A 60 -30.43 -6.52 -16.29
N THR A 61 -30.54 -7.81 -15.93
CA THR A 61 -30.18 -8.94 -16.80
C THR A 61 -31.32 -9.44 -17.68
N ASP A 62 -32.57 -9.08 -17.35
CA ASP A 62 -33.74 -9.41 -18.13
C ASP A 62 -33.77 -8.63 -19.45
N ASN A 63 -33.54 -9.33 -20.56
CA ASN A 63 -33.58 -8.75 -21.90
C ASN A 63 -35.01 -8.43 -22.37
N SER A 64 -36.04 -8.93 -21.68
CA SER A 64 -37.44 -8.59 -21.97
C SER A 64 -37.89 -7.29 -21.28
N ALA A 65 -37.14 -6.80 -20.29
CA ALA A 65 -37.38 -5.52 -19.66
C ALA A 65 -37.00 -4.36 -20.60
N GLY A 66 -37.79 -3.29 -20.57
CA GLY A 66 -37.49 -2.06 -21.32
C GLY A 66 -36.13 -1.48 -20.94
N LEU A 67 -35.43 -0.90 -21.92
CA LEU A 67 -34.08 -0.32 -21.72
C LEU A 67 -34.03 0.63 -20.52
N GLU A 68 -35.04 1.48 -20.36
CA GLU A 68 -35.17 2.41 -19.23
C GLU A 68 -35.21 1.71 -17.86
N THR A 69 -35.95 0.62 -17.73
CA THR A 69 -36.01 -0.18 -16.49
C THR A 69 -34.64 -0.78 -16.15
N ARG A 70 -33.92 -1.27 -17.16
CA ARG A 70 -32.58 -1.84 -17.00
C ARG A 70 -31.57 -0.77 -16.56
N LEU A 71 -31.64 0.41 -17.17
CA LEU A 71 -30.80 1.56 -16.81
C LEU A 71 -31.05 2.03 -15.37
N LEU A 72 -32.32 2.18 -14.98
CA LEU A 72 -32.67 2.61 -13.61
C LEU A 72 -32.24 1.57 -12.57
N ALA A 73 -32.37 0.28 -12.89
CA ALA A 73 -31.86 -0.79 -12.03
C ALA A 73 -30.32 -0.76 -11.89
N GLU A 74 -29.60 -0.52 -12.99
CA GLU A 74 -28.14 -0.31 -12.98
C GLU A 74 -27.77 0.86 -12.06
N TYR A 75 -28.42 2.01 -12.21
CA TYR A 75 -28.11 3.20 -11.45
C TYR A 75 -28.41 3.02 -9.96
N CYS A 76 -29.50 2.31 -9.60
CA CYS A 76 -29.77 1.99 -8.21
C CYS A 76 -28.66 1.13 -7.58
N LEU A 77 -28.14 0.16 -8.33
CA LEU A 77 -27.02 -0.68 -7.88
C LEU A 77 -25.71 0.11 -7.75
N ARG A 78 -25.41 1.01 -8.71
CA ARG A 78 -24.22 1.88 -8.66
C ARG A 78 -24.27 2.85 -7.48
N CYS A 79 -25.42 3.46 -7.20
CA CYS A 79 -25.64 4.25 -6.00
C CYS A 79 -25.32 3.44 -4.75
N TYR A 80 -25.90 2.25 -4.60
CA TYR A 80 -25.65 1.39 -3.44
C TYR A 80 -24.17 1.02 -3.29
N ILE A 81 -23.50 0.66 -4.39
CA ILE A 81 -22.08 0.28 -4.40
C ILE A 81 -21.19 1.47 -3.99
N SER A 82 -21.52 2.71 -4.40
CA SER A 82 -20.75 3.90 -4.02
C SER A 82 -20.67 4.08 -2.49
N HIS A 83 -21.75 3.76 -1.77
CA HIS A 83 -21.74 3.73 -0.30
C HIS A 83 -20.86 2.61 0.24
N GLN A 84 -20.93 1.41 -0.35
CA GLN A 84 -20.10 0.28 0.12
C GLN A 84 -18.60 0.53 -0.09
N ILE A 85 -18.22 1.18 -1.19
CA ILE A 85 -16.86 1.64 -1.45
C ILE A 85 -16.46 2.65 -0.36
N LEU A 86 -17.29 3.66 -0.11
CA LEU A 86 -17.04 4.65 0.94
C LEU A 86 -16.79 4.00 2.31
N TYR A 87 -17.64 3.07 2.73
CA TYR A 87 -17.46 2.37 4.00
C TYR A 87 -16.17 1.54 4.03
N ALA A 88 -15.81 0.85 2.94
CA ALA A 88 -14.55 0.13 2.87
C ALA A 88 -13.34 1.07 3.01
N CYS A 89 -13.40 2.28 2.43
CA CYS A 89 -12.34 3.28 2.57
C CYS A 89 -12.29 3.88 3.98
N ILE A 90 -13.45 4.12 4.62
CA ILE A 90 -13.52 4.56 6.02
C ILE A 90 -12.90 3.50 6.94
N ASP A 91 -13.23 2.22 6.74
CA ASP A 91 -12.64 1.12 7.51
C ASP A 91 -11.11 1.10 7.38
N LEU A 92 -10.59 1.30 6.17
CA LEU A 92 -9.14 1.33 5.93
C LEU A 92 -8.47 2.52 6.61
N GLN A 93 -9.06 3.71 6.49
CA GLN A 93 -8.52 4.90 7.14
C GLN A 93 -8.60 4.83 8.67
N THR A 94 -9.68 4.27 9.22
CA THR A 94 -9.82 4.13 10.67
C THR A 94 -8.78 3.16 11.22
N LYS A 95 -8.46 2.11 10.47
CA LYS A 95 -7.50 1.09 10.89
C LYS A 95 -6.04 1.49 10.70
N PHE A 96 -5.72 2.22 9.63
CA PHE A 96 -4.33 2.44 9.24
C PHE A 96 -3.99 3.90 8.92
N GLY A 97 -4.98 4.77 8.75
CA GLY A 97 -4.76 6.12 8.25
C GLY A 97 -3.97 7.01 9.22
N GLN A 98 -4.19 6.85 10.53
CA GLN A 98 -3.48 7.64 11.55
C GLN A 98 -2.00 7.25 11.64
N GLU A 99 -1.72 5.95 11.68
CA GLU A 99 -0.36 5.41 11.83
C GLU A 99 0.47 5.53 10.55
N HIS A 100 -0.16 5.41 9.39
CA HIS A 100 0.53 5.39 8.10
C HIS A 100 0.41 6.70 7.30
N GLY A 101 -0.17 7.75 7.90
CA GLY A 101 -0.14 9.10 7.35
C GLY A 101 -0.96 9.33 6.07
N PHE A 102 -2.12 8.66 5.93
CA PHE A 102 -3.05 8.93 4.84
C PHE A 102 -4.47 9.23 5.33
N SER A 103 -5.17 10.07 4.58
CA SER A 103 -6.55 10.44 4.85
C SER A 103 -7.53 9.58 4.06
N ARG A 104 -8.80 9.62 4.47
CA ARG A 104 -9.89 8.93 3.76
C ARG A 104 -10.02 9.43 2.32
N ASP A 105 -9.75 10.70 2.10
CA ASP A 105 -9.90 11.34 0.80
C ASP A 105 -8.85 10.83 -0.20
N ASP A 106 -7.65 10.47 0.28
CA ASP A 106 -6.59 9.89 -0.56
C ASP A 106 -7.01 8.52 -1.11
N VAL A 107 -7.56 7.67 -0.23
CA VAL A 107 -8.09 6.35 -0.58
C VAL A 107 -9.32 6.47 -1.51
N LEU A 108 -10.24 7.38 -1.21
CA LEU A 108 -11.47 7.57 -1.99
C LEU A 108 -11.20 8.00 -3.44
N ARG A 109 -10.20 8.86 -3.67
CA ARG A 109 -9.83 9.33 -5.01
C ARG A 109 -9.39 8.20 -5.95
N ILE A 110 -8.90 7.10 -5.40
CA ILE A 110 -8.41 5.95 -6.17
C ILE A 110 -9.57 5.09 -6.67
N VAL A 111 -10.56 4.81 -5.81
CA VAL A 111 -11.59 3.79 -6.09
C VAL A 111 -12.96 4.37 -6.44
N LEU A 112 -13.25 5.62 -6.05
CA LEU A 112 -14.52 6.28 -6.34
C LEU A 112 -14.44 7.07 -7.66
N ASN A 113 -14.31 6.33 -8.75
CA ASN A 113 -14.13 6.86 -10.11
C ASN A 113 -15.45 6.94 -10.92
N ASP A 114 -16.57 6.70 -10.25
CA ASP A 114 -17.90 6.70 -10.85
C ASP A 114 -18.51 8.11 -10.81
N VAL A 115 -18.06 8.97 -11.73
CA VAL A 115 -18.41 10.41 -11.78
C VAL A 115 -19.69 10.67 -12.59
N ASP A 116 -20.07 9.75 -13.49
CA ASP A 116 -21.16 9.95 -14.44
C ASP A 116 -22.05 8.70 -14.57
N LEU A 117 -23.20 8.74 -13.90
CA LEU A 117 -24.24 7.71 -14.04
C LEU A 117 -24.86 7.69 -15.44
N THR A 118 -24.80 8.78 -16.22
CA THR A 118 -25.42 8.81 -17.56
C THR A 118 -24.68 7.93 -18.58
N ARG A 119 -23.43 7.56 -18.30
CA ARG A 119 -22.68 6.52 -19.03
C ARG A 119 -23.06 5.15 -18.49
N SER A 120 -24.03 4.53 -19.13
CA SER A 120 -24.47 3.16 -18.80
C SER A 120 -23.49 2.10 -19.27
N LEU A 121 -23.37 1.04 -18.49
CA LEU A 121 -22.73 -0.22 -18.86
C LEU A 121 -23.30 -0.87 -20.13
N LEU A 122 -24.58 -0.63 -20.43
CA LEU A 122 -25.30 -1.24 -21.56
C LEU A 122 -25.06 -0.49 -22.88
N VAL A 123 -24.64 0.77 -22.82
CA VAL A 123 -24.52 1.66 -23.98
C VAL A 123 -23.06 2.05 -24.27
N SER A 124 -22.20 2.10 -23.24
CA SER A 124 -20.84 2.62 -23.36
C SER A 124 -19.81 1.50 -23.58
N VAL A 125 -19.78 0.91 -24.78
CA VAL A 125 -18.71 -0.03 -25.21
C VAL A 125 -17.53 0.72 -25.86
N GLU A 126 -17.74 1.97 -26.28
CA GLU A 126 -16.78 2.68 -27.17
C GLU A 126 -15.75 3.55 -26.44
N SER A 127 -15.94 3.88 -25.16
CA SER A 127 -15.10 4.88 -24.48
C SER A 127 -13.83 4.34 -23.79
N GLY A 128 -13.58 3.02 -23.78
CA GLY A 128 -12.42 2.39 -23.12
C GLY A 128 -12.33 2.53 -21.59
N TYR A 129 -12.98 3.54 -21.02
CA TYR A 129 -13.08 3.81 -19.60
C TYR A 129 -14.27 3.08 -18.98
N ARG A 130 -13.99 2.33 -17.91
CA ARG A 130 -14.99 1.57 -17.16
C ARG A 130 -14.92 1.92 -15.67
N PRO A 131 -16.01 2.42 -15.06
CA PRO A 131 -16.03 2.71 -13.63
C PRO A 131 -15.87 1.43 -12.80
N PHE A 132 -15.26 1.56 -11.62
CA PHE A 132 -15.02 0.43 -10.72
C PHE A 132 -16.33 -0.17 -10.19
N ALA A 133 -17.34 0.66 -9.90
CA ALA A 133 -18.67 0.18 -9.52
C ALA A 133 -19.29 -0.72 -10.62
N ALA A 134 -18.95 -0.45 -11.88
CA ALA A 134 -19.39 -1.21 -13.02
C ALA A 134 -18.72 -2.60 -13.10
N ASP A 135 -17.45 -2.71 -12.71
CA ASP A 135 -16.77 -4.00 -12.56
C ASP A 135 -17.40 -4.84 -11.44
N ILE A 136 -17.71 -4.20 -10.31
CA ILE A 136 -18.40 -4.83 -9.17
C ILE A 136 -19.73 -5.43 -9.61
N ILE A 137 -20.57 -4.68 -10.35
CA ILE A 137 -21.88 -5.16 -10.82
C ILE A 137 -21.74 -6.37 -11.73
N THR A 138 -20.85 -6.31 -12.73
CA THR A 138 -20.74 -7.40 -13.72
C THR A 138 -20.17 -8.71 -13.17
N THR A 139 -19.35 -8.64 -12.13
CA THR A 139 -18.76 -9.81 -11.49
C THR A 139 -19.62 -10.35 -10.34
N PHE A 140 -20.61 -9.57 -9.89
CA PHE A 140 -21.48 -9.94 -8.79
C PHE A 140 -22.43 -11.09 -9.14
N LYS A 141 -22.45 -12.12 -8.29
CA LYS A 141 -23.37 -13.25 -8.39
C LYS A 141 -24.37 -13.24 -7.22
N PRO A 142 -25.62 -12.81 -7.44
CA PRO A 142 -26.61 -12.65 -6.37
C PRO A 142 -26.98 -13.94 -5.60
N GLN A 143 -26.63 -15.11 -6.17
CA GLN A 143 -26.88 -16.42 -5.55
C GLN A 143 -25.79 -16.84 -4.55
N VAL A 144 -24.62 -16.19 -4.57
CA VAL A 144 -23.44 -16.61 -3.80
C VAL A 144 -23.24 -15.76 -2.55
N GLY A 145 -23.78 -14.54 -2.50
CA GLY A 145 -23.60 -13.65 -1.35
C GLY A 145 -24.30 -12.30 -1.51
N SER A 146 -24.05 -11.38 -0.58
CA SER A 146 -24.57 -10.01 -0.64
C SER A 146 -23.67 -9.10 -1.49
N LEU A 147 -24.28 -8.09 -2.13
CA LEU A 147 -23.55 -7.08 -2.89
C LEU A 147 -22.63 -6.25 -1.99
N SER A 148 -23.03 -6.01 -0.74
CA SER A 148 -22.20 -5.34 0.26
C SER A 148 -20.87 -6.04 0.51
N ALA A 149 -20.91 -7.35 0.79
CA ALA A 149 -19.70 -8.14 1.04
C ALA A 149 -18.82 -8.21 -0.22
N TRP A 150 -19.45 -8.38 -1.38
CA TRP A 150 -18.75 -8.41 -2.67
C TRP A 150 -18.06 -7.09 -3.00
N ALA A 151 -18.78 -5.97 -2.91
CA ALA A 151 -18.26 -4.63 -3.17
C ALA A 151 -17.09 -4.28 -2.22
N ARG A 152 -17.23 -4.55 -0.92
CA ARG A 152 -16.14 -4.33 0.05
C ARG A 152 -14.93 -5.20 -0.22
N MET A 153 -15.14 -6.47 -0.58
CA MET A 153 -14.04 -7.38 -0.91
C MET A 153 -13.28 -6.88 -2.14
N LEU A 154 -13.99 -6.55 -3.22
CA LEU A 154 -13.36 -6.04 -4.43
C LEU A 154 -12.68 -4.69 -4.19
N THR A 155 -13.27 -3.80 -3.38
CA THR A 155 -12.65 -2.51 -3.04
C THR A 155 -11.31 -2.74 -2.36
N ARG A 156 -11.24 -3.64 -1.36
CA ARG A 156 -9.98 -3.98 -0.69
C ARG A 156 -8.98 -4.64 -1.65
N GLN A 157 -9.46 -5.41 -2.63
CA GLN A 157 -8.61 -6.05 -3.64
C GLN A 157 -8.22 -5.15 -4.81
N HIS A 158 -8.64 -3.87 -4.82
CA HIS A 158 -8.34 -2.97 -5.93
C HIS A 158 -6.83 -2.74 -6.05
N ASN A 159 -6.27 -2.95 -7.24
CA ASN A 159 -4.82 -2.96 -7.44
C ASN A 159 -4.18 -1.61 -7.11
N ASP A 160 -4.75 -0.50 -7.58
CA ASP A 160 -4.19 0.83 -7.32
C ASP A 160 -4.33 1.20 -5.85
N LEU A 161 -5.37 0.69 -5.17
CA LEU A 161 -5.52 0.90 -3.74
C LEU A 161 -4.48 0.09 -2.96
N ASN A 162 -4.24 -1.16 -3.37
CA ASN A 162 -3.20 -1.99 -2.77
C ASN A 162 -1.80 -1.43 -3.00
N ASN A 163 -1.54 -0.83 -4.17
CA ASN A 163 -0.28 -0.16 -4.43
C ASN A 163 -0.13 1.09 -3.56
N PHE A 164 -1.17 1.91 -3.44
CA PHE A 164 -1.18 3.07 -2.53
C PHE A 164 -0.94 2.65 -1.08
N LEU A 165 -1.67 1.65 -0.58
CA LEU A 165 -1.47 1.15 0.78
C LEU A 165 -0.05 0.62 0.96
N LEU A 166 0.49 -0.05 -0.06
CA LEU A 166 1.86 -0.53 -0.04
C LEU A 166 2.88 0.60 -0.04
N GLU A 167 2.65 1.72 -0.74
CA GLU A 167 3.49 2.92 -0.66
C GLU A 167 3.51 3.50 0.76
N HIS A 168 2.39 3.38 1.49
CA HIS A 168 2.26 3.70 2.90
C HIS A 168 2.75 2.56 3.85
N GLY A 169 3.39 1.53 3.29
CA GLY A 169 3.98 0.38 3.99
C GLY A 169 2.99 -0.71 4.43
N ILE A 170 1.72 -0.61 4.04
CA ILE A 170 0.67 -1.55 4.41
C ILE A 170 0.57 -2.67 3.38
N LEU A 171 0.90 -3.89 3.82
CA LEU A 171 0.69 -5.11 3.03
C LEU A 171 -0.60 -5.82 3.42
N GLN A 172 -1.59 -5.82 2.53
CA GLN A 172 -2.86 -6.53 2.75
C GLN A 172 -2.76 -8.08 2.73
N GLN A 173 -1.58 -8.66 2.48
CA GLN A 173 -1.38 -10.11 2.50
C GLN A 173 -1.21 -10.61 3.96
N SER A 174 -1.95 -11.66 4.33
CA SER A 174 -1.78 -12.31 5.65
C SER A 174 -0.46 -13.08 5.74
N ASN A 175 0.03 -13.31 6.96
CA ASN A 175 1.25 -14.11 7.22
C ASN A 175 1.20 -15.46 6.48
N TRP A 176 0.05 -16.10 6.54
CA TRP A 176 -0.21 -17.40 5.92
C TRP A 176 -0.26 -17.36 4.39
N ALA A 177 -0.65 -16.22 3.80
CA ALA A 177 -0.58 -16.01 2.37
C ALA A 177 0.87 -15.81 1.91
N LEU A 178 1.65 -15.00 2.64
CA LEU A 178 3.07 -14.78 2.39
C LEU A 178 3.86 -16.09 2.42
N LEU A 179 3.65 -16.90 3.46
CA LEU A 179 4.27 -18.22 3.58
C LEU A 179 3.86 -19.19 2.46
N ASN A 180 2.63 -19.10 1.94
CA ASN A 180 2.19 -19.97 0.85
C ASN A 180 2.75 -19.58 -0.52
N GLU A 181 3.00 -18.29 -0.74
CA GLU A 181 3.46 -17.72 -2.00
C GLU A 181 4.94 -18.06 -2.27
N LYS A 182 5.77 -18.11 -1.22
CA LYS A 182 7.21 -18.38 -1.34
C LYS A 182 7.53 -19.87 -1.24
N THR A 183 8.54 -20.29 -1.98
CA THR A 183 9.12 -21.63 -1.90
C THR A 183 10.24 -21.70 -0.85
N PRO A 184 10.63 -22.89 -0.35
CA PRO A 184 11.81 -23.04 0.48
C PRO A 184 13.09 -22.51 -0.18
N ASP A 185 13.23 -22.66 -1.50
CA ASP A 185 14.38 -22.14 -2.25
C ASP A 185 14.37 -20.60 -2.30
N ASP A 186 13.19 -19.98 -2.48
CA ASP A 186 13.04 -18.53 -2.35
C ASP A 186 13.37 -18.06 -0.94
N LEU A 187 12.94 -18.80 0.08
CA LEU A 187 13.20 -18.47 1.47
C LEU A 187 14.69 -18.51 1.79
N GLN A 188 15.38 -19.56 1.32
CA GLN A 188 16.82 -19.70 1.45
C GLN A 188 17.53 -18.50 0.84
N ARG A 189 17.18 -18.14 -0.40
CA ARG A 189 17.75 -16.99 -1.11
C ARG A 189 17.46 -15.66 -0.40
N ILE A 190 16.23 -15.45 0.06
CA ILE A 190 15.85 -14.21 0.76
C ILE A 190 16.60 -14.09 2.09
N PHE A 191 16.69 -15.18 2.85
CA PHE A 191 17.30 -15.17 4.17
C PHE A 191 18.83 -15.13 4.09
N SER A 192 19.44 -15.72 3.06
CA SER A 192 20.87 -15.58 2.78
C SER A 192 21.20 -14.19 2.25
N ASP A 193 20.55 -13.77 1.17
CA ASP A 193 21.01 -12.62 0.38
C ASP A 193 20.54 -11.29 0.98
N THR A 194 19.37 -11.27 1.63
CA THR A 194 18.77 -10.04 2.17
C THR A 194 18.99 -9.89 3.67
N PHE A 195 18.87 -10.97 4.45
CA PHE A 195 18.93 -10.90 5.92
C PHE A 195 20.22 -11.46 6.54
N ASN A 196 21.08 -12.12 5.75
CA ASN A 196 22.33 -12.74 6.21
C ASN A 196 22.15 -13.60 7.48
N LEU A 197 21.08 -14.41 7.52
CA LEU A 197 20.82 -15.30 8.65
C LEU A 197 21.81 -16.49 8.66
N PRO A 198 22.14 -17.04 9.83
CA PRO A 198 23.04 -18.17 9.92
C PRO A 198 22.44 -19.41 9.23
N ALA A 199 23.28 -20.22 8.58
CA ALA A 199 22.85 -21.37 7.77
C ALA A 199 21.95 -22.36 8.55
N SER A 200 22.19 -22.51 9.86
CA SER A 200 21.38 -23.34 10.75
C SER A 200 19.94 -22.83 10.92
N GLU A 201 19.75 -21.51 10.96
CA GLU A 201 18.40 -20.92 11.06
C GLU A 201 17.67 -20.97 9.72
N ILE A 202 18.39 -20.77 8.62
CA ILE A 202 17.83 -20.92 7.27
C ILE A 202 17.34 -22.35 7.04
N GLU A 203 18.14 -23.36 7.43
CA GLU A 203 17.75 -24.77 7.31
C GLU A 203 16.51 -25.08 8.17
N GLN A 204 16.44 -24.57 9.41
CA GLN A 204 15.28 -24.72 10.28
C GLN A 204 14.04 -24.07 9.67
N ALA A 205 14.16 -22.84 9.15
CA ALA A 205 13.05 -22.11 8.53
C ALA A 205 12.54 -22.81 7.26
N CYS A 206 13.44 -23.35 6.42
CA CYS A 206 13.08 -24.12 5.23
C CYS A 206 12.35 -25.43 5.58
N LYS A 207 12.79 -26.15 6.62
CA LYS A 207 12.11 -27.35 7.12
C LYS A 207 10.73 -27.03 7.67
N LEU A 208 10.62 -25.94 8.42
CA LEU A 208 9.35 -25.46 8.98
C LEU A 208 8.35 -25.08 7.87
N LEU A 209 8.82 -24.33 6.86
CA LEU A 209 8.01 -23.94 5.70
C LEU A 209 7.56 -25.15 4.88
N SER A 210 8.44 -26.13 4.69
CA SER A 210 8.11 -27.38 3.98
C SER A 210 7.04 -28.18 4.72
N GLY A 211 7.16 -28.29 6.06
CA GLY A 211 6.13 -28.87 6.91
C GLY A 211 4.79 -28.14 6.80
N TYR A 212 4.84 -26.80 6.83
CA TYR A 212 3.66 -25.94 6.62
C TYR A 212 3.01 -26.18 5.26
N HIS A 213 3.75 -26.15 4.15
CA HIS A 213 3.18 -26.39 2.82
C HIS A 213 2.54 -27.77 2.71
N ALA A 214 3.15 -28.80 3.29
CA ALA A 214 2.64 -30.17 3.19
C ALA A 214 1.28 -30.35 3.88
N VAL A 215 1.07 -29.69 5.03
CA VAL A 215 -0.20 -29.73 5.77
C VAL A 215 -1.20 -28.74 5.16
N TYR A 216 -0.77 -27.50 4.97
CA TYR A 216 -1.64 -26.40 4.60
C TYR A 216 -2.11 -26.47 3.15
N ARG A 217 -1.27 -26.89 2.20
CA ARG A 217 -1.68 -27.07 0.79
C ARG A 217 -2.55 -28.32 0.59
N ARG A 218 -2.37 -29.37 1.42
CA ARG A 218 -3.27 -30.54 1.43
C ARG A 218 -4.68 -30.12 1.83
N ASP A 219 -4.80 -29.42 2.95
CA ASP A 219 -6.09 -29.06 3.54
C ASP A 219 -6.81 -27.95 2.76
N ARG A 220 -6.06 -27.21 1.93
CA ARG A 220 -6.59 -26.17 1.04
C ARG A 220 -7.09 -26.71 -0.31
N ARG A 221 -6.84 -27.98 -0.67
CA ARG A 221 -7.40 -28.59 -1.89
C ARG A 221 -8.93 -28.65 -1.77
N GLY A 222 -9.60 -27.62 -2.31
CA GLY A 222 -11.06 -27.49 -2.32
C GLY A 222 -11.63 -26.26 -1.60
N ARG A 223 -10.84 -25.51 -0.83
CA ARG A 223 -11.28 -24.28 -0.14
C ARG A 223 -10.80 -23.03 -0.88
N ARG A 224 -11.74 -22.24 -1.43
CA ARG A 224 -11.48 -20.90 -2.00
C ARG A 224 -11.71 -19.85 -0.92
N GLY A 225 -10.70 -19.06 -0.56
CA GLY A 225 -10.79 -18.02 0.47
C GLY A 225 -9.44 -17.55 1.02
N LYS A 226 -9.49 -16.61 1.98
CA LYS A 226 -8.33 -16.10 2.73
C LYS A 226 -7.57 -17.23 3.43
N CYS A 227 -6.25 -17.13 3.49
CA CYS A 227 -5.43 -18.06 4.29
C CYS A 227 -5.70 -17.79 5.77
N GLN A 228 -6.37 -18.73 6.44
CA GLN A 228 -6.64 -18.69 7.88
C GLN A 228 -5.44 -19.18 8.70
N PRO A 229 -5.32 -18.78 9.97
CA PRO A 229 -4.29 -19.32 10.85
C PRO A 229 -4.37 -20.86 10.95
N PRO A 230 -3.23 -21.56 11.06
CA PRO A 230 -3.21 -23.00 11.28
C PRO A 230 -3.95 -23.38 12.56
N THR A 231 -4.75 -24.45 12.53
CA THR A 231 -5.39 -24.99 13.74
C THR A 231 -4.36 -25.73 14.61
N GLU A 232 -4.64 -25.91 15.90
CA GLU A 232 -3.75 -26.67 16.81
C GLU A 232 -3.39 -28.06 16.28
N THR A 233 -4.35 -28.72 15.63
CA THR A 233 -4.14 -30.02 14.97
C THR A 233 -3.13 -29.93 13.82
N GLN A 234 -3.19 -28.85 13.04
CA GLN A 234 -2.26 -28.59 11.94
C GLN A 234 -0.87 -28.23 12.45
N ILE A 235 -0.77 -27.45 13.52
CA ILE A 235 0.50 -27.07 14.16
C ILE A 235 1.24 -28.30 14.67
N ASN A 236 0.54 -29.22 15.33
CA ASN A 236 1.10 -30.49 15.79
C ASN A 236 1.54 -31.41 14.64
N GLU A 237 0.90 -31.31 13.46
CA GLU A 237 1.32 -32.06 12.27
C GLU A 237 2.53 -31.41 11.60
N ILE A 238 2.59 -30.08 11.55
CA ILE A 238 3.73 -29.30 11.03
C ILE A 238 4.97 -29.59 11.87
N GLN A 239 4.86 -29.56 13.20
CA GLN A 239 5.95 -29.88 14.13
C GLN A 239 6.51 -31.28 13.86
N ARG A 240 5.63 -32.29 13.76
CA ARG A 240 6.03 -33.68 13.49
C ARG A 240 6.73 -33.84 12.14
N ARG A 241 6.28 -33.13 11.11
CA ARG A 241 6.87 -33.20 9.76
C ARG A 241 8.17 -32.41 9.63
N ALA A 242 8.31 -31.31 10.36
CA ALA A 242 9.55 -30.51 10.38
C ALA A 242 10.68 -31.22 11.15
N ALA A 243 10.33 -32.19 12.01
CA ALA A 243 11.28 -32.96 12.83
C ALA A 243 12.23 -32.06 13.66
N LEU A 244 11.72 -30.90 14.09
CA LEU A 244 12.46 -29.93 14.90
C LEU A 244 12.07 -30.07 16.39
N PRO A 245 13.02 -29.92 17.33
CA PRO A 245 12.76 -29.99 18.77
C PRO A 245 12.15 -28.68 19.29
N VAL A 246 11.05 -28.24 18.70
CA VAL A 246 10.39 -26.96 18.99
C VAL A 246 8.97 -27.25 19.49
N SER A 247 8.51 -26.56 20.55
CA SER A 247 7.15 -26.75 21.09
C SER A 247 6.08 -26.27 20.09
N ALA A 248 4.84 -26.75 20.22
CA ALA A 248 3.75 -26.35 19.32
C ALA A 248 3.51 -24.82 19.31
N ALA A 249 3.64 -24.14 20.46
CA ALA A 249 3.57 -22.68 20.55
C ALA A 249 4.73 -22.00 19.79
N ALA A 250 5.95 -22.47 19.99
CA ALA A 250 7.13 -21.93 19.31
C ALA A 250 7.15 -22.21 17.79
N VAL A 251 6.38 -23.20 17.30
CA VAL A 251 6.18 -23.40 15.86
C VAL A 251 5.36 -22.26 15.24
N ILE A 252 4.32 -21.78 15.92
CA ILE A 252 3.54 -20.63 15.43
C ILE A 252 4.40 -19.38 15.43
N GLU A 253 5.10 -19.12 16.54
CA GLU A 253 5.98 -17.97 16.71
C GLU A 253 7.03 -17.92 15.59
N LYS A 254 7.72 -19.03 15.32
CA LYS A 254 8.68 -19.11 14.21
C LYS A 254 8.04 -18.95 12.83
N LEU A 255 6.81 -19.42 12.61
CA LEU A 255 6.12 -19.20 11.33
C LEU A 255 5.75 -17.72 11.14
N VAL A 256 5.31 -17.04 12.20
CA VAL A 256 5.04 -15.60 12.20
C VAL A 256 6.33 -14.82 11.94
N GLU A 257 7.41 -15.17 12.64
CA GLU A 257 8.73 -14.57 12.43
C GLU A 257 9.19 -14.70 10.97
N ILE A 258 9.06 -15.89 10.38
CA ILE A 258 9.36 -16.11 8.95
C ILE A 258 8.48 -15.22 8.06
N ALA A 259 7.19 -15.12 8.36
CA ALA A 259 6.27 -14.28 7.59
C ALA A 259 6.63 -12.80 7.69
N ASP A 260 7.12 -12.33 8.84
CA ASP A 260 7.59 -10.96 9.03
C ASP A 260 8.86 -10.68 8.24
N TYR A 261 9.82 -11.61 8.20
CA TYR A 261 10.98 -11.49 7.29
C TYR A 261 10.54 -11.41 5.82
N LEU A 262 9.58 -12.24 5.40
CA LEU A 262 9.06 -12.19 4.03
C LEU A 262 8.32 -10.88 3.74
N ARG A 263 7.59 -10.33 4.73
CA ARG A 263 6.92 -9.03 4.63
C ARG A 263 7.94 -7.91 4.47
N ARG A 264 8.96 -7.87 5.33
CA ARG A 264 10.08 -6.91 5.24
C ARG A 264 10.76 -7.03 3.87
N TYR A 265 11.02 -8.24 3.39
CA TYR A 265 11.59 -8.45 2.06
C TYR A 265 10.71 -7.88 0.95
N GLN A 266 9.39 -8.09 0.99
CA GLN A 266 8.48 -7.54 -0.01
C GLN A 266 8.46 -6.01 -0.01
N LEU A 267 8.42 -5.39 1.18
CA LEU A 267 8.49 -3.93 1.32
C LEU A 267 9.82 -3.40 0.78
N LEU A 268 10.94 -4.00 1.21
CA LEU A 268 12.28 -3.67 0.74
C LEU A 268 12.44 -3.83 -0.77
N SER A 269 11.91 -4.92 -1.36
CA SER A 269 11.98 -5.18 -2.80
C SER A 269 11.22 -4.14 -3.63
N LYS A 270 10.23 -3.48 -3.02
CA LYS A 270 9.43 -2.41 -3.63
C LYS A 270 9.90 -1.01 -3.24
N GLY A 271 11.00 -0.90 -2.49
CA GLY A 271 11.57 0.38 -2.09
C GLY A 271 10.78 1.11 -1.00
N VAL A 272 9.91 0.40 -0.28
CA VAL A 272 9.14 0.92 0.85
C VAL A 272 9.75 0.38 2.14
N LEU A 273 9.97 1.26 3.12
CA LEU A 273 10.48 0.86 4.43
C LEU A 273 9.37 0.17 5.25
N PRO A 274 9.70 -0.81 6.10
CA PRO A 274 8.72 -1.74 6.68
C PRO A 274 7.86 -1.18 7.82
N SER A 275 6.56 -1.01 7.61
CA SER A 275 5.57 -0.84 8.68
C SER A 275 4.81 -2.15 8.95
N ILE A 276 4.25 -2.24 10.15
CA ILE A 276 4.01 -3.46 10.93
C ILE A 276 3.03 -4.48 10.30
N SER A 277 3.18 -5.72 10.78
CA SER A 277 2.44 -6.95 10.45
C SER A 277 0.93 -6.85 10.77
N MET A 278 0.06 -7.39 9.90
CA MET A 278 -1.40 -7.27 10.02
C MET A 278 -2.10 -8.25 10.98
N ASP A 279 -1.38 -9.05 11.77
CA ASP A 279 -2.00 -10.07 12.64
C ASP A 279 -1.46 -9.98 14.08
N ASP A 280 -1.84 -8.94 14.82
CA ASP A 280 -1.93 -9.01 16.29
C ASP A 280 -3.35 -9.51 16.67
N PRO A 281 -3.52 -10.54 17.53
CA PRO A 281 -4.82 -11.18 17.78
C PRO A 281 -5.89 -10.28 18.42
N ALA A 282 -5.56 -9.05 18.83
CA ALA A 282 -6.51 -8.13 19.43
C ALA A 282 -7.63 -7.64 18.47
N HIS A 283 -7.49 -7.81 17.15
CA HIS A 283 -8.37 -7.15 16.18
C HIS A 283 -9.10 -8.11 15.22
N GLY A 284 -9.51 -9.27 15.75
CA GLY A 284 -10.21 -10.30 15.00
C GLY A 284 -11.48 -10.84 15.65
N SER A 285 -12.53 -10.02 15.85
CA SER A 285 -13.89 -10.58 15.84
C SER A 285 -14.97 -9.53 15.53
N GLY A 286 -16.10 -10.03 15.03
CA GLY A 286 -17.24 -9.23 14.63
C GLY A 286 -17.80 -8.35 15.75
N VAL A 287 -18.49 -7.29 15.31
CA VAL A 287 -19.43 -6.45 16.04
C VAL A 287 -19.95 -7.08 17.34
N GLU A 288 -19.59 -6.50 18.49
CA GLU A 288 -20.46 -6.13 19.63
C GLU A 288 -19.70 -5.17 20.59
N PRO A 289 -20.38 -4.30 21.36
CA PRO A 289 -19.81 -3.10 21.96
C PRO A 289 -19.12 -3.33 23.32
N ALA A 290 -18.02 -2.61 23.50
CA ALA A 290 -17.37 -2.18 24.75
C ALA A 290 -17.70 -2.92 26.07
N THR A 291 -16.68 -3.61 26.60
CA THR A 291 -16.30 -3.50 28.02
C THR A 291 -14.78 -3.60 28.15
N SER A 292 -14.23 -2.62 28.87
CA SER A 292 -12.84 -2.46 29.32
C SER A 292 -12.23 -3.69 29.99
N SER A 293 -10.97 -3.98 29.71
CA SER A 293 -9.96 -4.38 30.70
C SER A 293 -8.56 -4.22 30.12
N ASP A 294 -7.68 -3.65 30.93
CA ASP A 294 -6.24 -3.46 30.72
C ASP A 294 -5.52 -4.75 30.31
N ASP A 295 -4.62 -4.65 29.32
CA ASP A 295 -3.32 -5.34 29.24
C ASP A 295 -2.56 -4.86 27.97
N ASN A 296 -2.11 -3.60 27.95
CA ASN A 296 -1.33 -2.99 26.86
C ASN A 296 0.06 -2.55 27.36
N ALA A 297 0.98 -3.49 27.59
CA ALA A 297 2.32 -3.15 28.09
C ALA A 297 3.50 -3.77 27.33
N SER A 298 3.32 -4.63 26.32
CA SER A 298 4.50 -5.19 25.59
C SER A 298 4.64 -4.77 24.13
N ASP A 299 3.60 -4.29 23.45
CA ASP A 299 3.70 -3.89 22.02
C ASP A 299 4.20 -2.44 21.82
N SER A 300 4.00 -1.56 22.81
CA SER A 300 4.35 -0.13 22.69
C SER A 300 5.84 0.12 22.54
N GLU A 301 6.71 -0.71 23.13
CA GLU A 301 8.17 -0.51 23.07
C GLU A 301 8.73 -0.80 21.66
N SER A 302 8.21 -1.81 20.97
CA SER A 302 8.68 -2.18 19.63
C SER A 302 8.30 -1.14 18.57
N ASP A 303 7.09 -0.59 18.68
CA ASP A 303 6.58 0.44 17.77
C ASP A 303 7.32 1.78 17.94
N GLU A 304 7.62 2.16 19.19
CA GLU A 304 8.44 3.34 19.49
C GLU A 304 9.87 3.22 18.91
N ILE A 305 10.46 2.02 18.93
CA ILE A 305 11.81 1.80 18.40
C ILE A 305 11.82 1.88 16.86
N ILE A 306 10.81 1.31 16.21
CA ILE A 306 10.68 1.34 14.76
C ILE A 306 10.46 2.79 14.31
N GLN A 307 9.55 3.52 14.94
CA GLN A 307 9.29 4.92 14.63
C GLN A 307 10.54 5.80 14.83
N LEU A 308 11.29 5.57 15.90
CA LEU A 308 12.58 6.24 16.13
C LEU A 308 13.59 5.95 15.02
N LEU A 309 13.65 4.71 14.52
CA LEU A 309 14.54 4.33 13.41
C LEU A 309 14.13 5.04 12.11
N TYR A 310 12.83 5.15 11.86
CA TYR A 310 12.28 5.87 10.70
C TYR A 310 12.65 7.34 10.70
N GLU A 311 12.40 8.00 11.83
CA GLU A 311 12.75 9.41 12.02
C GLU A 311 14.26 9.61 11.81
N LEU A 312 15.08 8.73 12.39
CA LEU A 312 16.53 8.80 12.27
C LEU A 312 17.02 8.67 10.81
N VAL A 313 16.47 7.72 10.06
CA VAL A 313 16.84 7.51 8.65
C VAL A 313 16.41 8.69 7.79
N ASN A 314 15.20 9.20 8.00
CA ASN A 314 14.68 10.35 7.27
C ASN A 314 15.49 11.62 7.53
N GLU A 315 15.82 11.89 8.79
CA GLU A 315 16.69 13.01 9.18
C GLU A 315 18.08 12.89 8.53
N CYS A 316 18.68 11.69 8.58
CA CYS A 316 19.98 11.46 7.96
C CYS A 316 19.92 11.60 6.43
N LEU A 317 18.83 11.18 5.78
CA LEU A 317 18.67 11.36 4.34
C LEU A 317 18.57 12.83 3.97
N GLU A 318 17.70 13.58 4.65
CA GLU A 318 17.52 15.00 4.39
C GLU A 318 18.84 15.77 4.61
N GLN A 319 19.53 15.47 5.71
CA GLN A 319 20.80 16.10 6.04
C GLN A 319 21.92 15.70 5.08
N ALA A 320 21.95 14.46 4.59
CA ALA A 320 22.90 14.03 3.57
C ALA A 320 22.69 14.76 2.24
N ILE A 321 21.43 14.91 1.81
CA ILE A 321 21.08 15.66 0.59
C ILE A 321 21.53 17.11 0.71
N ARG A 322 21.14 17.81 1.80
CA ARG A 322 21.56 19.20 2.07
C ARG A 322 23.07 19.35 2.02
N THR A 323 23.78 18.49 2.76
CA THR A 323 25.24 18.51 2.85
C THR A 323 25.90 18.37 1.48
N VAL A 324 25.42 17.44 0.64
CA VAL A 324 26.01 17.22 -0.69
C VAL A 324 25.71 18.38 -1.64
N ILE A 325 24.50 18.95 -1.60
CA ILE A 325 24.16 20.12 -2.40
C ILE A 325 25.02 21.32 -1.98
N ASP A 326 25.15 21.59 -0.69
CA ASP A 326 25.93 22.72 -0.17
C ASP A 326 27.42 22.57 -0.45
N GLN A 327 28.01 21.38 -0.23
CA GLN A 327 29.41 21.12 -0.56
C GLN A 327 29.69 21.38 -2.04
N ARG A 328 28.79 20.93 -2.92
CA ARG A 328 28.93 21.13 -4.36
C ARG A 328 28.72 22.59 -4.76
N TYR A 329 27.75 23.27 -4.15
CA TYR A 329 27.49 24.69 -4.35
C TYR A 329 28.69 25.55 -3.94
N HIS A 330 29.25 25.32 -2.75
CA HIS A 330 30.44 26.03 -2.26
C HIS A 330 31.65 25.80 -3.15
N TYR A 331 31.91 24.55 -3.56
CA TYR A 331 33.00 24.23 -4.49
C TYR A 331 32.86 24.96 -5.84
N LEU A 332 31.63 25.11 -6.34
CA LEU A 332 31.37 25.86 -7.58
C LEU A 332 31.48 27.36 -7.36
N LYS A 333 31.01 27.88 -6.22
CA LYS A 333 31.08 29.30 -5.86
C LYS A 333 32.52 29.80 -5.76
N GLU A 334 33.42 29.00 -5.19
CA GLU A 334 34.85 29.31 -5.08
C GLU A 334 35.57 29.38 -6.45
N ARG A 335 35.08 28.65 -7.46
CA ARG A 335 35.70 28.59 -8.79
C ARG A 335 35.05 29.51 -9.82
N ALA A 336 33.74 29.74 -9.72
CA ALA A 336 32.98 30.68 -10.55
C ALA A 336 31.54 30.84 -9.99
N SER A 337 31.25 32.02 -9.42
CA SER A 337 29.92 32.38 -8.89
C SER A 337 28.71 32.01 -9.77
N PRO A 338 28.67 32.28 -11.10
CA PRO A 338 27.48 31.97 -11.91
C PRO A 338 27.20 30.47 -12.05
N LYS A 339 28.22 29.61 -11.95
CA LYS A 339 28.04 28.15 -12.05
C LYS A 339 27.37 27.56 -10.81
N ALA A 340 27.49 28.21 -9.67
CA ALA A 340 26.86 27.77 -8.42
C ALA A 340 25.34 27.95 -8.47
N GLU A 341 24.89 29.10 -8.99
CA GLU A 341 23.46 29.38 -9.20
C GLU A 341 22.88 28.53 -10.33
N GLN A 342 23.61 28.37 -11.45
CA GLN A 342 23.23 27.43 -12.52
C GLN A 342 23.07 26.00 -11.99
N TYR A 343 23.90 25.55 -11.04
CA TYR A 343 23.80 24.22 -10.45
C TYR A 343 22.51 24.03 -9.63
N ARG A 344 22.14 25.01 -8.79
CA ARG A 344 20.88 24.95 -8.02
C ARG A 344 19.66 24.96 -8.93
N LEU A 345 19.65 25.84 -9.93
CA LEU A 345 18.56 25.91 -10.90
C LEU A 345 18.45 24.60 -11.70
N ALA A 346 19.58 24.03 -12.14
CA ALA A 346 19.61 22.76 -12.85
C ALA A 346 19.07 21.60 -12.00
N LEU A 347 19.36 21.57 -10.69
CA LEU A 347 18.82 20.55 -9.78
C LEU A 347 17.30 20.63 -9.69
N LYS A 348 16.75 21.85 -9.57
CA LYS A 348 15.30 22.08 -9.52
C LYS A 348 14.62 21.64 -10.83
N LEU A 349 15.15 22.09 -11.97
CA LEU A 349 14.58 21.76 -13.28
C LEU A 349 14.64 20.25 -13.57
N TYR A 350 15.72 19.58 -13.17
CA TYR A 350 15.92 18.17 -13.43
C TYR A 350 15.11 17.25 -12.49
N TYR A 351 15.13 17.51 -11.18
CA TYR A 351 14.50 16.63 -10.19
C TYR A 351 13.07 17.02 -9.85
N CYS A 352 12.74 18.32 -9.77
CA CYS A 352 11.41 18.80 -9.38
C CYS A 352 10.47 18.99 -10.58
N GLU A 353 11.00 19.48 -11.70
CA GLU A 353 10.20 19.78 -12.92
C GLU A 353 10.35 18.71 -14.02
N HIS A 354 11.16 17.67 -13.77
CA HIS A 354 11.38 16.53 -14.66
C HIS A 354 11.79 16.89 -16.10
N ARG A 355 12.48 18.02 -16.29
CA ARG A 355 12.94 18.47 -17.61
C ARG A 355 14.16 17.70 -18.08
N THR A 356 14.27 17.51 -19.39
CA THR A 356 15.42 16.84 -19.99
C THR A 356 16.65 17.75 -20.00
N MET A 357 17.85 17.14 -20.04
CA MET A 357 19.12 17.88 -20.10
C MET A 357 19.24 18.77 -21.35
N ALA A 358 18.51 18.46 -22.42
CA ALA A 358 18.48 19.26 -23.64
C ALA A 358 17.58 20.51 -23.48
N GLU A 359 16.44 20.38 -22.79
CA GLU A 359 15.50 21.48 -22.55
C GLU A 359 16.04 22.52 -21.55
N MET A 360 16.94 22.12 -20.65
CA MET A 360 17.53 23.02 -19.65
C MET A 360 18.66 23.91 -20.19
N VAL A 361 19.24 23.60 -21.35
CA VAL A 361 20.36 24.35 -21.97
C VAL A 361 20.07 25.87 -22.09
N PRO A 362 18.95 26.30 -22.70
CA PRO A 362 18.64 27.72 -22.83
C PRO A 362 18.37 28.41 -21.47
N GLU A 363 17.73 27.73 -20.52
CA GLU A 363 17.38 28.32 -19.21
C GLU A 363 18.60 28.47 -18.29
N LEU A 364 19.63 27.64 -18.48
CA LEU A 364 20.87 27.70 -17.71
C LEU A 364 21.92 28.62 -18.34
N ASN A 365 21.63 29.26 -19.49
CA ASN A 365 22.61 30.01 -20.30
C ASN A 365 23.88 29.20 -20.60
N LEU A 366 23.70 27.96 -21.06
CA LEU A 366 24.78 27.06 -21.44
C LEU A 366 24.75 26.81 -22.95
N ASP A 367 25.89 26.48 -23.55
CA ASP A 367 25.99 26.35 -25.03
C ASP A 367 25.53 24.98 -25.53
N ALA A 368 25.53 23.96 -24.66
CA ALA A 368 25.27 22.58 -25.05
C ALA A 368 24.88 21.67 -23.90
N GLN A 369 24.13 20.60 -24.22
CA GLN A 369 23.66 19.58 -23.28
C GLN A 369 24.78 18.95 -22.43
N PHE A 370 25.97 18.72 -23.02
CA PHE A 370 27.10 18.12 -22.29
C PHE A 370 27.58 18.99 -21.12
N GLN A 371 27.39 20.32 -21.19
CA GLN A 371 27.74 21.23 -20.11
C GLN A 371 26.79 21.04 -18.91
N VAL A 372 25.50 20.80 -19.16
CA VAL A 372 24.49 20.48 -18.14
C VAL A 372 24.80 19.14 -17.47
N THR A 373 25.17 18.12 -18.24
CA THR A 373 25.58 16.81 -17.72
C THR A 373 26.82 16.94 -16.82
N ARG A 374 27.80 17.75 -17.23
CA ARG A 374 29.03 18.01 -16.45
C ARG A 374 28.79 18.88 -15.22
N LEU A 375 27.76 19.72 -15.24
CA LEU A 375 27.36 20.57 -14.12
C LEU A 375 26.71 19.73 -13.02
N LEU A 376 25.68 18.96 -13.37
CA LEU A 376 24.90 18.13 -12.45
C LEU A 376 25.65 16.89 -11.97
N LYS A 377 26.44 16.25 -12.84
CA LYS A 377 27.14 14.97 -12.57
C LYS A 377 26.27 14.01 -11.75
N VAL A 378 25.11 13.66 -12.29
CA VAL A 378 24.05 12.92 -11.57
C VAL A 378 24.57 11.66 -10.88
N ASP A 379 25.44 10.89 -11.53
CA ASP A 379 26.06 9.70 -10.91
C ASP A 379 26.91 10.05 -9.67
N ASP A 380 27.80 11.02 -9.81
CA ASP A 380 28.66 11.47 -8.71
C ASP A 380 27.81 12.05 -7.57
N PHE A 381 26.75 12.78 -7.91
CA PHE A 381 25.82 13.38 -6.94
C PHE A 381 25.09 12.31 -6.12
N LEU A 382 24.49 11.32 -6.77
CA LEU A 382 23.78 10.23 -6.10
C LEU A 382 24.75 9.36 -5.26
N ALA A 383 25.93 9.07 -5.79
CA ALA A 383 26.97 8.36 -5.05
C ALA A 383 27.45 9.14 -3.81
N ASN A 384 27.52 10.47 -3.90
CA ASN A 384 27.88 11.33 -2.76
C ASN A 384 26.78 11.33 -1.70
N ILE A 385 25.50 11.42 -2.09
CA ILE A 385 24.38 11.37 -1.13
C ILE A 385 24.40 10.02 -0.40
N ARG A 386 24.57 8.92 -1.14
CA ARG A 386 24.64 7.58 -0.56
C ARG A 386 25.79 7.44 0.44
N ARG A 387 27.00 7.87 0.08
CA ARG A 387 28.17 7.87 0.99
C ARG A 387 27.93 8.74 2.23
N GLN A 388 27.33 9.90 2.06
CA GLN A 388 27.09 10.84 3.15
C GLN A 388 26.00 10.32 4.10
N LEU A 389 24.93 9.72 3.56
CA LEU A 389 23.87 9.08 4.33
C LEU A 389 24.43 7.92 5.18
N LEU A 390 25.22 7.03 4.57
CA LEU A 390 25.81 5.91 5.28
C LEU A 390 26.75 6.37 6.41
N ARG A 391 27.51 7.44 6.17
CA ARG A 391 28.35 8.06 7.20
C ARG A 391 27.53 8.62 8.35
N GLN A 392 26.48 9.39 8.05
CA GLN A 392 25.63 10.00 9.08
C GLN A 392 24.87 8.95 9.89
N LEU A 393 24.33 7.92 9.25
CA LEU A 393 23.72 6.77 9.93
C LEU A 393 24.72 6.11 10.89
N LYS A 394 25.94 5.84 10.42
CA LYS A 394 27.00 5.24 11.25
C LYS A 394 27.32 6.09 12.48
N ASP A 395 27.45 7.41 12.29
CA ASP A 395 27.77 8.34 13.38
C ASP A 395 26.62 8.41 14.39
N ARG A 396 25.36 8.42 13.93
CA ARG A 396 24.17 8.41 14.77
C ARG A 396 23.99 7.10 15.54
N PHE A 397 24.14 5.95 14.89
CA PHE A 397 24.10 4.64 15.55
C PHE A 397 25.23 4.49 16.57
N SER A 398 26.40 5.05 16.31
CA SER A 398 27.51 5.07 17.26
C SER A 398 27.21 5.96 18.47
N GLY A 399 26.50 7.08 18.28
CA GLY A 399 26.05 7.98 19.35
C GLY A 399 24.95 7.40 20.25
N LEU A 400 24.13 6.49 19.73
CA LEU A 400 23.07 5.79 20.50
C LEU A 400 23.60 4.69 21.44
N SER A 401 24.92 4.59 21.62
CA SER A 401 25.65 3.58 22.40
C SER A 401 25.29 3.45 23.89
N HIS A 402 24.39 4.28 24.44
CA HIS A 402 23.92 4.15 25.82
C HIS A 402 22.68 3.26 25.99
N ARG A 403 21.98 2.92 24.89
CA ARG A 403 20.90 1.90 24.89
C ARG A 403 21.49 0.55 24.44
N LYS A 404 22.09 -0.17 25.38
CA LYS A 404 22.98 -1.33 25.15
C LYS A 404 22.34 -2.57 24.47
N GLU A 405 21.02 -2.63 24.29
CA GLU A 405 20.36 -3.87 23.84
C GLU A 405 19.83 -3.81 22.39
N LEU A 406 19.65 -2.62 21.79
CA LEU A 406 18.89 -2.48 20.54
C LEU A 406 19.71 -2.36 19.26
N PHE A 407 20.97 -1.90 19.35
CA PHE A 407 21.79 -1.61 18.16
C PHE A 407 23.12 -2.38 18.12
N HIS A 408 23.27 -3.41 18.96
CA HIS A 408 24.50 -4.22 19.00
C HIS A 408 24.80 -4.85 17.61
N ASP A 409 23.74 -5.19 16.89
CA ASP A 409 23.75 -5.85 15.58
C ASP A 409 24.14 -4.96 14.38
N TYR A 410 24.03 -3.64 14.50
CA TYR A 410 24.36 -2.68 13.42
C TYR A 410 25.77 -2.11 13.53
N ARG A 411 26.57 -2.57 14.50
CA ARG A 411 27.97 -2.14 14.71
C ARG A 411 28.98 -2.81 13.77
N CYS A 412 28.62 -3.89 13.08
CA CYS A 412 29.53 -4.61 12.20
C CYS A 412 29.66 -3.93 10.82
N ALA A 413 30.90 -3.69 10.39
CA ALA A 413 31.21 -3.06 9.10
C ALA A 413 30.63 -3.82 7.89
N ASP A 414 30.53 -5.15 7.98
CA ASP A 414 29.94 -6.00 6.92
C ASP A 414 28.43 -5.78 6.71
N ARG A 415 27.65 -5.53 7.76
CA ARG A 415 26.20 -5.27 7.63
C ARG A 415 25.90 -3.90 7.01
N LEU A 416 26.78 -2.91 7.23
CA LEU A 416 26.65 -1.58 6.62
C LEU A 416 26.99 -1.57 5.13
N GLN A 417 27.98 -2.36 4.70
CA GLN A 417 28.31 -2.50 3.28
C GLN A 417 27.18 -3.23 2.52
N ASN A 418 26.53 -4.19 3.17
CA ASN A 418 25.29 -4.81 2.67
C ASN A 418 24.09 -3.84 2.66
N LEU A 419 23.97 -2.95 3.65
CA LEU A 419 22.93 -1.90 3.69
C LEU A 419 23.09 -0.91 2.53
N ASP A 420 24.33 -0.62 2.18
CA ASP A 420 24.70 0.20 1.04
C ASP A 420 24.26 -0.46 -0.29
N GLU A 421 24.69 -1.71 -0.52
CA GLU A 421 24.50 -2.42 -1.78
C GLU A 421 23.06 -2.93 -2.00
N ASN A 422 22.40 -3.42 -0.95
CA ASN A 422 21.09 -4.07 -1.05
C ASN A 422 19.90 -3.13 -0.76
N HIS A 423 20.12 -2.01 -0.07
CA HIS A 423 19.01 -1.15 0.40
C HIS A 423 19.14 0.33 -0.01
N LEU A 424 20.34 0.92 0.04
CA LEU A 424 20.53 2.32 -0.38
C LEU A 424 20.70 2.45 -1.90
N ALA A 425 21.41 1.52 -2.55
CA ALA A 425 21.58 1.49 -4.01
C ALA A 425 20.25 1.43 -4.79
N PRO A 426 19.25 0.62 -4.37
CA PRO A 426 17.97 0.56 -5.05
C PRO A 426 17.08 1.77 -4.78
N LEU A 427 17.22 2.41 -3.62
CA LEU A 427 16.42 3.55 -3.16
C LEU A 427 16.90 4.87 -3.80
N ILE A 428 18.21 5.01 -4.01
CA ILE A 428 18.85 6.18 -4.62
C ILE A 428 19.17 5.84 -6.08
N LYS A 429 18.13 5.84 -6.94
CA LYS A 429 18.26 5.58 -8.39
C LYS A 429 18.05 6.84 -9.21
N LYS A 430 18.65 6.84 -10.41
CA LYS A 430 18.41 7.87 -11.43
C LYS A 430 16.93 7.93 -11.82
N PRO A 431 16.31 9.11 -11.89
CA PRO A 431 15.00 9.27 -12.51
C PRO A 431 15.09 8.85 -14.00
N ARG A 432 14.12 8.06 -14.47
CA ARG A 432 14.06 7.64 -15.88
C ARG A 432 13.67 8.83 -16.75
N ALA A 433 14.55 9.22 -17.67
CA ALA A 433 14.40 10.45 -18.48
C ALA A 433 13.19 10.47 -19.44
N ASN A 434 12.45 9.36 -19.62
CA ASN A 434 11.38 9.25 -20.64
C ASN A 434 10.09 8.56 -20.13
N ALA A 435 9.80 8.56 -18.81
CA ALA A 435 8.52 8.04 -18.32
C ALA A 435 7.42 9.09 -18.53
N SER A 436 6.85 9.13 -19.74
CA SER A 436 5.61 9.86 -19.99
C SER A 436 4.49 9.28 -19.12
N GLY A 437 4.08 10.04 -18.10
CA GLY A 437 2.88 9.78 -17.30
C GLY A 437 3.15 9.18 -15.92
N ASN A 438 3.00 10.03 -14.89
CA ASN A 438 2.66 9.75 -13.48
C ASN A 438 3.39 8.68 -12.65
N SER A 439 4.24 7.80 -13.20
CA SER A 439 4.80 6.67 -12.44
C SER A 439 6.14 6.96 -11.74
N THR A 440 6.82 8.06 -12.07
CA THR A 440 8.12 8.43 -11.47
C THR A 440 8.05 9.53 -10.43
N SER A 441 6.86 10.12 -10.20
CA SER A 441 6.65 11.23 -9.25
C SER A 441 6.55 10.78 -7.78
N ASN A 442 6.58 9.47 -7.50
CA ASN A 442 6.25 8.90 -6.18
C ASN A 442 7.41 8.24 -5.40
N SER A 443 8.67 8.31 -5.85
CA SER A 443 9.74 7.75 -5.00
C SER A 443 10.03 8.70 -3.82
N PHE A 444 9.98 8.18 -2.59
CA PHE A 444 10.28 8.91 -1.35
C PHE A 444 11.59 9.73 -1.44
N PHE A 445 12.63 9.16 -2.04
CA PHE A 445 13.90 9.85 -2.28
C PHE A 445 13.74 11.12 -3.12
N LEU A 446 12.96 11.08 -4.22
CA LEU A 446 12.70 12.26 -5.05
C LEU A 446 11.85 13.30 -4.32
N GLN A 447 10.87 12.89 -3.51
CA GLN A 447 10.09 13.83 -2.70
C GLN A 447 10.97 14.53 -1.65
N CYS A 448 11.81 13.79 -0.94
CA CYS A 448 12.77 14.35 0.02
C CYS A 448 13.78 15.28 -0.68
N LEU A 449 14.31 14.85 -1.83
CA LEU A 449 15.23 15.65 -2.65
C LEU A 449 14.58 16.95 -3.14
N CYS A 450 13.35 16.89 -3.65
CA CYS A 450 12.60 18.06 -4.09
C CYS A 450 12.30 19.02 -2.93
N ASN A 451 11.90 18.50 -1.77
CA ASN A 451 11.65 19.31 -0.57
C ASN A 451 12.92 20.04 -0.13
N VAL A 452 14.08 19.37 -0.11
CA VAL A 452 15.36 20.01 0.20
C VAL A 452 15.73 21.06 -0.85
N ILE A 453 15.60 20.75 -2.14
CA ILE A 453 15.92 21.70 -3.22
C ILE A 453 15.02 22.94 -3.18
N GLN A 454 13.74 22.79 -2.81
CA GLN A 454 12.81 23.93 -2.68
C GLN A 454 13.10 24.83 -1.47
N GLN A 455 13.78 24.30 -0.45
CA GLN A 455 14.15 25.03 0.76
C GLN A 455 15.52 25.72 0.67
N LEU A 456 16.32 25.41 -0.37
CA LEU A 456 17.65 25.99 -0.64
C LEU A 456 17.57 27.17 -1.60
#